data_AF-A0A2I7SIC0-F1
#
_entry.id   AF-A0A2I7SIC0-F1
#
_cell.length_a   1.000
_cell.length_b   1.000
_cell.length_c   1.000
_cell.angle_alpha   90.00
_cell.angle_beta   90.00
_cell.angle_gamma   90.00
#
_symmetry.space_group_name_H-M   'P 1'
#
loop_
_entity.id
_entity.type
_entity.pdbx_description
1 polymer ?
#
loop_
_entity_poly.entity_id
_entity_poly.type
_entity_poly.pdbx_seq_one_letter_code
_entity_poly.pdbx_strand_id
1 'polypeptide(L)'
;MLPFRSEIRNSPSHPTIKIFLSDQTLVPRIKKHLDHFSDIELTEIRESHGQNRESENITIYLKDHVDIDKMKSSIDSSLWWYFEEDMVDE
;
A
#
# COMPACT_ATOMS: atom_id res chain seq x y z
N MET A 1 17.65 -1.88 -2.30
CA MET A 1 16.61 -1.85 -1.25
C MET A 1 15.28 -2.15 -1.91
N LEU A 2 14.35 -2.84 -1.24
CA LEU A 2 13.00 -3.02 -1.78
C LEU A 2 12.31 -1.65 -1.80
N PRO A 3 11.66 -1.23 -2.90
CA PRO A 3 11.05 0.10 -2.99
C PRO A 3 9.89 0.27 -2.02
N PHE A 4 9.22 -0.83 -1.67
CA PHE A 4 8.14 -0.86 -0.71
C PHE A 4 8.07 -2.20 0.03
N ARG A 5 7.27 -2.22 1.09
CA ARG A 5 6.89 -3.42 1.85
C ARG A 5 5.40 -3.37 2.14
N SER A 6 4.69 -4.47 1.87
CA SER A 6 3.27 -4.60 2.20
C SER A 6 3.05 -5.63 3.31
N GLU A 7 2.10 -5.37 4.19
CA GLU A 7 1.72 -6.24 5.31
C GLU A 7 0.20 -6.32 5.45
N ILE A 8 -0.35 -7.52 5.62
CA ILE A 8 -1.75 -7.70 6.03
C ILE A 8 -1.86 -7.46 7.54
N ARG A 9 -2.85 -6.66 7.94
CA ARG A 9 -3.23 -6.40 9.32
C ARG A 9 -4.67 -6.85 9.52
N ASN A 10 -4.81 -8.01 10.14
CA ASN A 10 -6.11 -8.51 10.59
C ASN A 10 -6.54 -7.71 11.81
N SER A 11 -7.36 -6.68 11.61
CA SER A 11 -8.01 -5.98 12.71
C SER A 11 -9.32 -6.69 13.08
N PRO A 12 -9.81 -6.54 14.32
CA PRO A 12 -11.07 -7.15 14.75
C PRO A 12 -12.29 -6.66 13.96
N SER A 13 -12.18 -5.48 13.35
CA SER A 13 -13.25 -4.86 12.60
C SER A 13 -13.18 -5.28 11.13
N HIS A 14 -12.11 -4.88 10.44
CA HIS A 14 -11.88 -5.20 9.02
C HIS A 14 -10.40 -5.48 8.78
N PRO A 15 -10.06 -6.47 7.96
CA PRO A 15 -8.67 -6.72 7.58
C PRO A 15 -8.20 -5.57 6.67
N THR A 16 -6.97 -5.11 6.88
CA THR A 16 -6.39 -3.96 6.18
C THR A 16 -5.04 -4.32 5.59
N ILE A 17 -4.62 -3.64 4.54
CA ILE A 17 -3.29 -3.79 3.97
C ILE A 17 -2.50 -2.53 4.29
N LYS A 18 -1.32 -2.68 4.88
CA LYS A 18 -0.38 -1.58 5.12
C LYS A 18 0.75 -1.63 4.12
N ILE A 19 1.03 -0.50 3.49
CA ILE A 19 2.18 -0.31 2.61
C ILE A 19 3.13 0.69 3.26
N PHE A 20 4.39 0.29 3.34
CA PHE A 20 5.51 1.10 3.76
C PHE A 20 6.38 1.36 2.54
N LEU A 21 6.60 2.61 2.21
CA LEU A 21 7.50 3.00 1.12
C LEU A 21 8.87 3.33 1.71
N SER A 22 9.94 3.00 1.01
CA SER A 22 11.28 3.45 1.38
C SER A 22 11.49 4.93 1.05
N ASP A 23 10.78 5.45 0.04
CA ASP A 23 10.75 6.87 -0.28
C ASP A 23 9.38 7.48 0.07
N GLN A 24 9.38 8.33 1.09
CA GLN A 24 8.17 9.01 1.57
C GLN A 24 7.64 10.05 0.57
N THR A 25 8.48 10.56 -0.34
CA THR A 25 8.05 11.54 -1.35
C THR A 25 7.07 10.94 -2.37
N LEU A 26 7.07 9.62 -2.51
CA LEU A 26 6.18 8.88 -3.41
C LEU A 26 4.83 8.54 -2.77
N VAL A 27 4.67 8.71 -1.45
CA VAL A 27 3.43 8.38 -0.72
C VAL A 27 2.19 9.00 -1.36
N PRO A 28 2.15 10.31 -1.70
CA PRO A 28 0.96 10.91 -2.31
C PRO A 28 0.67 10.36 -3.71
N ARG A 29 1.70 10.00 -4.49
CA ARG A 29 1.57 9.44 -5.85
C ARG A 29 1.01 8.02 -5.78
N ILE A 30 1.59 7.18 -4.93
CA ILE A 30 1.14 5.81 -4.71
C ILE A 30 -0.29 5.79 -4.16
N LYS A 31 -0.64 6.69 -3.23
CA LYS A 31 -2.01 6.82 -2.74
C LYS A 31 -2.98 7.06 -3.90
N LYS A 32 -2.68 8.02 -4.78
CA LYS A 32 -3.53 8.33 -5.95
C LYS A 32 -3.65 7.15 -6.91
N HIS A 33 -2.57 6.39 -7.10
CA HIS A 33 -2.57 5.17 -7.91
C HIS A 33 -3.49 4.10 -7.31
N LEU A 34 -3.43 3.91 -5.99
CA LEU A 34 -4.28 2.96 -5.25
C LEU A 34 -5.76 3.39 -5.26
N ASP A 35 -6.05 4.69 -5.24
CA ASP A 35 -7.43 5.21 -5.30
C ASP A 35 -8.17 4.82 -6.61
N HIS A 36 -7.47 4.35 -7.65
CA HIS A 36 -8.11 3.85 -8.87
C HIS A 36 -8.68 2.43 -8.75
N PHE A 37 -8.31 1.66 -7.71
CA PHE A 37 -8.83 0.32 -7.53
C PHE A 37 -10.26 0.36 -7.03
N SER A 38 -11.20 -0.23 -7.80
CA SER A 38 -12.62 -0.29 -7.44
C SER A 38 -12.91 -1.08 -6.17
N ASP A 39 -12.02 -1.99 -5.80
CA ASP A 39 -12.17 -2.90 -4.66
C ASP A 39 -11.68 -2.30 -3.34
N ILE A 40 -10.97 -1.17 -3.43
CA ILE A 40 -10.56 -0.37 -2.28
C ILE A 40 -11.72 0.52 -1.87
N GLU A 41 -12.03 0.51 -0.59
CA GLU A 41 -13.04 1.38 0.00
C GLU A 41 -12.44 2.73 0.39
N LEU A 42 -11.27 2.69 1.04
CA LEU A 42 -10.58 3.88 1.52
C LEU A 42 -9.07 3.66 1.59
N THR A 43 -8.30 4.67 1.21
CA THR A 43 -6.86 4.75 1.49
C THR A 43 -6.58 5.91 2.43
N GLU A 44 -5.80 5.65 3.48
CA GLU A 44 -5.37 6.65 4.45
C GLU A 44 -3.85 6.63 4.60
N ILE A 45 -3.25 7.82 4.67
CA ILE A 45 -1.85 7.96 5.09
C ILE A 45 -1.87 8.10 6.61
N ARG A 46 -1.13 7.24 7.31
CA ARG A 46 -1.04 7.25 8.76
C ARG A 46 0.41 7.25 9.20
N GLU A 47 0.72 8.04 10.22
CA GLU A 47 2.01 7.97 10.88
C GLU A 47 2.20 6.59 11.53
N SER A 48 3.39 6.02 11.36
CA SER A 48 3.76 4.78 12.04
C SER A 48 4.31 5.12 13.42
N HIS A 49 3.53 4.90 14.48
CA HIS A 49 4.07 5.02 15.83
C HIS A 49 4.86 3.75 16.21
N GLY A 50 6.19 3.85 16.28
CA GLY A 50 7.07 2.79 16.77
C GLY A 50 8.55 3.09 16.52
N GLN A 51 9.42 2.73 17.47
CA GLN A 51 10.87 2.80 17.25
C GLN A 51 11.26 1.89 16.07
N ASN A 52 12.09 2.38 15.16
CA ASN A 52 12.62 1.63 14.01
C ASN A 52 11.62 1.28 12.88
N ARG A 53 10.58 2.11 12.66
CA ARG A 53 9.66 1.96 11.51
C ARG A 53 9.67 3.21 10.64
N GLU A 54 9.44 3.01 9.34
CA GLU A 54 9.19 4.08 8.35
C GLU A 54 8.14 5.05 8.90
N SER A 55 8.43 6.36 8.83
CA SER A 55 7.66 7.41 9.51
C SER A 55 6.17 7.41 9.16
N GLU A 56 5.83 7.03 7.93
CA GLU A 56 4.46 6.99 7.43
C GLU A 56 4.16 5.66 6.73
N ASN A 57 2.89 5.28 6.72
CA ASN A 57 2.38 4.13 5.99
C ASN A 57 1.05 4.47 5.32
N ILE A 58 0.80 3.81 4.19
CA ILE A 58 -0.50 3.86 3.52
C ILE A 58 -1.31 2.67 4.05
N THR A 59 -2.42 2.94 4.72
CA THR A 59 -3.39 1.94 5.17
C THR A 59 -4.53 1.87 4.16
N ILE A 60 -4.77 0.66 3.64
CA ILE A 60 -5.82 0.37 2.67
C ILE A 60 -6.92 -0.42 3.37
N TYR A 61 -8.14 0.10 3.24
CA TYR A 61 -9.39 -0.54 3.65
C TYR A 61 -10.07 -1.10 2.41
N LEU A 62 -10.41 -2.39 2.47
CA LEU A 62 -11.05 -3.11 1.39
C LEU A 62 -12.55 -3.21 1.66
N LYS A 63 -13.33 -3.32 0.59
CA LYS A 63 -14.76 -3.59 0.69
C LYS A 63 -15.03 -5.00 1.23
N ASP A 64 -16.16 -5.19 1.91
CA ASP A 64 -16.51 -6.43 2.64
C ASP A 64 -16.42 -7.74 1.86
N HIS A 65 -16.61 -7.71 0.54
CA HIS A 65 -16.66 -8.90 -0.33
C HIS A 65 -15.31 -9.21 -1.00
N VAL A 66 -14.27 -8.45 -0.69
CA VAL A 66 -12.97 -8.55 -1.35
C VAL A 66 -12.06 -9.50 -0.56
N ASP A 67 -11.46 -10.44 -1.28
CA ASP A 67 -10.45 -11.35 -0.75
C ASP A 67 -9.13 -10.59 -0.56
N ILE A 68 -8.72 -10.41 0.70
CA ILE A 68 -7.54 -9.60 1.04
C ILE A 68 -6.23 -10.20 0.52
N ASP A 69 -6.09 -11.52 0.46
CA ASP A 69 -4.87 -12.16 0.00
C ASP A 69 -4.69 -11.95 -1.51
N LYS A 70 -5.79 -12.08 -2.26
CA LYS A 70 -5.81 -11.74 -3.69
C LYS A 70 -5.54 -10.26 -3.89
N MET A 71 -6.20 -9.40 -3.12
CA MET A 71 -6.06 -7.96 -3.26
C MET A 71 -4.65 -7.49 -2.94
N LYS A 72 -4.02 -8.02 -1.89
CA LYS A 72 -2.61 -7.76 -1.58
C LYS A 72 -1.72 -8.18 -2.74
N SER A 73 -1.93 -9.36 -3.31
CA SER A 73 -1.11 -9.85 -4.43
C SER A 73 -1.26 -8.96 -5.68
N SER A 74 -2.49 -8.50 -5.96
CA SER A 74 -2.78 -7.55 -7.04
C SER A 74 -2.11 -6.19 -6.82
N ILE A 75 -2.21 -5.64 -5.60
CA ILE A 75 -1.57 -4.38 -5.21
C ILE A 75 -0.06 -4.51 -5.32
N ASP A 76 0.54 -5.57 -4.76
CA ASP A 76 1.99 -5.81 -4.81
C ASP A 76 2.47 -5.87 -6.25
N SER A 77 1.78 -6.62 -7.11
CA SER A 77 2.12 -6.71 -8.54
C SER A 77 2.03 -5.34 -9.21
N SER A 78 0.96 -4.59 -8.96
CA SER A 78 0.77 -3.26 -9.54
C SER A 78 1.82 -2.25 -9.08
N LEU A 79 2.23 -2.30 -7.81
CA LEU A 79 3.29 -1.45 -7.28
C LEU A 79 4.64 -1.84 -7.85
N TRP A 80 4.93 -3.14 -7.99
CA TRP A 80 6.14 -3.61 -8.67
C TRP A 80 6.24 -3.06 -10.08
N TRP A 81 5.17 -3.14 -10.86
CA TRP A 81 5.12 -2.53 -12.20
C TRP A 81 5.34 -1.01 -12.15
N TYR A 82 4.69 -0.31 -11.21
CA TYR A 82 4.88 1.13 -11.05
C TYR A 82 6.33 1.50 -10.78
N PHE A 83 7.01 0.75 -9.90
CA PHE A 83 8.41 0.99 -9.57
C PHE A 83 9.38 0.48 -10.65
N GLU A 84 9.03 -0.56 -11.41
CA GLU A 84 9.84 -1.02 -12.54
C GLU A 84 9.75 -0.02 -13.72
N GLU A 85 8.56 0.47 -14.07
CA GLU A 85 8.40 1.49 -15.11
C GLU A 85 9.16 2.78 -14.78
N ASP A 86 9.10 3.26 -13.53
CA ASP A 86 9.84 4.45 -13.08
C ASP A 86 11.37 4.25 -13.10
N MET A 87 11.85 3.00 -13.18
CA MET A 87 13.27 2.63 -13.26
C MET A 87 13.76 2.36 -14.70
N VAL A 88 12.87 2.35 -15.71
CA VAL A 88 13.24 2.09 -17.13
C VAL A 88 13.43 3.38 -17.93
N ASP A 89 13.02 4.54 -17.40
CA ASP A 89 13.22 5.86 -18.02
C ASP A 89 14.60 6.50 -17.68
N GLU A 90 15.67 5.71 -17.64
CA GLU A 90 17.08 6.19 -17.59
C GLU A 90 17.87 5.87 -18.88
#